data_AF-A0A127SP64-F1
#
_entry.id   AF-A0A127SP64-F1
#
_cell.length_a   1.000
_cell.length_b   1.000
_cell.length_c   1.000
_cell.angle_alpha   90.00
_cell.angle_beta   90.00
_cell.angle_gamma   90.00
#
_symmetry.space_group_name_H-M   'P 1'
#
loop_
_entity.id
_entity.type
_entity.pdbx_description
1 polymer ?
#
loop_
_entity_poly.entity_id
_entity_poly.type
_entity_poly.pdbx_seq_one_letter_code
_entity_poly.pdbx_strand_id
1 'polypeptide(L)'
;MTAVNNNASPMDGAPVIDFDKFKPTRSFTAARKRKDLAMRVLIALAFIVALIPLFSVLLTTIVNGVKRLNLNFLSYNMTGVVGGNPTPSGGYGGIQHAIIGTLEITFGAMVISIPIGLMCAVYLVEYSNRGKLARVITLLVDVMSGIPSIVAGLFAFSMFTILIGPGAINGFEGSVALSLLMLPTVVKSSEEMLKIVPHDLREGP
;
A
#
# COMPACT_ATOMS: atom_id res chain seq x y z
N MET A 1 -70.18 -26.35 52.50
CA MET A 1 -68.80 -26.86 52.60
C MET A 1 -68.29 -27.05 51.19
N THR A 2 -67.58 -26.03 50.66
CA THR A 2 -66.15 -26.08 50.23
C THR A 2 -65.93 -26.81 48.90
N ALA A 3 -65.26 -26.31 47.87
CA ALA A 3 -64.59 -25.03 47.62
C ALA A 3 -64.39 -24.93 46.09
N VAL A 4 -64.51 -23.73 45.52
CA VAL A 4 -64.18 -23.41 44.12
C VAL A 4 -62.65 -23.47 43.97
N ASN A 5 -62.16 -24.35 43.09
CA ASN A 5 -60.73 -24.48 42.81
C ASN A 5 -60.30 -23.38 41.82
N ASN A 6 -59.72 -22.31 42.37
CA ASN A 6 -59.07 -21.23 41.64
C ASN A 6 -57.61 -21.60 41.34
N ASN A 7 -57.34 -22.08 40.13
CA ASN A 7 -55.98 -22.25 39.61
C ASN A 7 -55.78 -21.44 38.31
N ALA A 8 -56.04 -20.14 38.35
CA ALA A 8 -55.55 -19.22 37.32
C ALA A 8 -54.14 -18.76 37.70
N SER A 9 -53.13 -19.11 36.90
CA SER A 9 -51.75 -18.66 37.11
C SER A 9 -51.61 -17.17 36.72
N PRO A 10 -50.67 -16.40 37.32
CA PRO A 10 -50.58 -14.95 37.14
C PRO A 10 -50.21 -14.47 35.71
N MET A 11 -50.02 -15.40 34.77
CA MET A 11 -49.56 -15.16 33.40
C MET A 11 -50.65 -15.38 32.35
N ASP A 12 -51.88 -15.73 32.76
CA ASP A 12 -52.98 -16.14 31.87
C ASP A 12 -53.65 -14.98 31.08
N GLY A 13 -52.96 -13.84 30.97
CA GLY A 13 -53.40 -12.65 30.25
C GLY A 13 -52.25 -11.78 29.71
N ALA A 14 -51.00 -12.26 29.77
CA ALA A 14 -49.89 -11.54 29.15
C ALA A 14 -49.97 -11.67 27.62
N PRO A 15 -49.72 -10.58 26.84
CA PRO A 15 -49.68 -10.68 25.39
C PRO A 15 -48.55 -11.63 24.99
N VAL A 16 -48.92 -12.82 24.49
CA VAL A 16 -47.97 -13.80 23.98
C VAL A 16 -47.29 -13.17 22.76
N ILE A 17 -46.01 -12.83 22.90
CA ILE A 17 -45.21 -12.27 21.81
C ILE A 17 -45.06 -13.37 20.75
N ASP A 18 -45.79 -13.24 19.66
CA ASP A 18 -45.70 -14.15 18.52
C ASP A 18 -44.39 -13.90 17.75
N PHE A 19 -43.34 -14.62 18.14
CA PHE A 19 -42.04 -14.60 17.47
C PHE A 19 -42.09 -15.19 16.05
N ASP A 20 -43.16 -15.91 15.69
CA ASP A 20 -43.32 -16.49 14.35
C ASP A 20 -43.72 -15.43 13.32
N LYS A 21 -44.29 -14.30 13.76
CA LYS A 21 -44.50 -13.11 12.92
C LYS A 21 -43.21 -12.55 12.33
N PHE A 22 -42.06 -12.78 12.97
CA PHE A 22 -40.75 -12.34 12.51
C PHE A 22 -39.99 -13.39 11.69
N LYS A 23 -40.54 -14.61 11.52
CA LYS A 23 -39.94 -15.62 10.64
C LYS A 23 -40.06 -15.15 9.18
N PRO A 24 -38.94 -14.93 8.47
CA PRO A 24 -39.01 -14.48 7.09
C PRO A 24 -39.70 -15.54 6.23
N THR A 25 -40.71 -15.13 5.46
CA THR A 25 -41.43 -15.99 4.52
C THR A 25 -40.44 -16.72 3.62
N ARG A 26 -40.55 -18.05 3.53
CA ARG A 26 -39.59 -18.95 2.87
C ARG A 26 -39.18 -18.50 1.45
N SER A 27 -40.02 -17.76 0.72
CA SER A 27 -39.73 -17.23 -0.61
C SER A 27 -38.64 -16.14 -0.62
N PHE A 28 -38.63 -15.24 0.37
CA PHE A 28 -37.60 -14.18 0.48
C PHE A 28 -36.22 -14.78 0.82
N THR A 29 -36.19 -15.79 1.69
CA THR A 29 -34.95 -16.50 2.07
C THR A 29 -34.38 -17.30 0.89
N ALA A 30 -35.23 -17.99 0.12
CA ALA A 30 -34.79 -18.74 -1.06
C ALA A 30 -34.30 -17.83 -2.20
N ALA A 31 -34.97 -16.69 -2.43
CA ALA A 31 -34.52 -15.69 -3.40
C ALA A 31 -33.16 -15.08 -3.01
N ARG A 32 -32.97 -14.74 -1.73
CA ARG A 32 -31.67 -14.28 -1.21
C ARG A 32 -30.57 -15.33 -1.38
N LYS A 33 -30.86 -16.60 -1.07
CA LYS A 33 -29.89 -17.70 -1.21
C LYS A 33 -29.45 -17.94 -2.67
N ARG A 34 -30.38 -17.82 -3.63
CA ARG A 34 -30.03 -17.89 -5.08
C ARG A 34 -29.18 -16.72 -5.53
N LYS A 35 -29.51 -15.50 -5.08
CA LYS A 35 -28.71 -14.31 -5.39
C LYS A 35 -27.31 -14.41 -4.78
N ASP A 36 -27.21 -14.86 -3.54
CA ASP A 36 -25.93 -15.09 -2.87
C ASP A 36 -25.07 -16.11 -3.59
N LEU A 37 -25.64 -17.25 -4.00
CA LEU A 37 -24.94 -18.27 -4.79
C LEU A 37 -24.50 -17.71 -6.16
N ALA A 38 -25.38 -17.00 -6.86
CA ALA A 38 -25.04 -16.37 -8.14
C ALA A 38 -23.90 -15.36 -7.99
N MET A 39 -23.95 -14.49 -6.98
CA MET A 39 -22.88 -13.52 -6.70
C MET A 39 -21.56 -14.24 -6.36
N ARG A 40 -21.61 -15.31 -5.55
CA ARG A 40 -20.42 -16.08 -5.20
C ARG A 40 -19.79 -16.75 -6.43
N VAL A 41 -20.60 -17.31 -7.32
CA VAL A 41 -20.12 -17.91 -8.58
C VAL A 41 -19.54 -16.83 -9.49
N LEU A 42 -20.19 -15.67 -9.63
CA LEU A 42 -19.67 -14.56 -10.43
C LEU A 42 -18.34 -14.04 -9.90
N ILE A 43 -18.20 -13.86 -8.58
CA ILE A 43 -16.94 -13.45 -7.95
C ILE A 43 -15.85 -14.52 -8.17
N ALA A 44 -16.18 -15.80 -8.00
CA ALA A 44 -15.23 -16.89 -8.24
C ALA A 44 -14.76 -16.94 -9.70
N LEU A 45 -15.67 -16.76 -10.67
CA LEU A 45 -15.33 -16.70 -12.09
C LEU A 45 -14.49 -15.47 -12.41
N ALA A 46 -14.86 -14.29 -11.91
CA ALA A 46 -14.09 -13.06 -12.09
C ALA A 46 -12.67 -13.20 -11.51
N PHE A 47 -12.54 -13.85 -10.36
CA PHE A 47 -11.24 -14.16 -9.74
C PHE A 47 -10.41 -15.09 -10.63
N ILE A 48 -10.99 -16.17 -11.17
CA ILE A 48 -10.30 -17.07 -12.10
C ILE A 48 -9.84 -16.31 -13.34
N VAL A 49 -10.69 -15.47 -13.92
CA VAL A 49 -10.34 -14.65 -15.09
C VAL A 49 -9.20 -13.69 -14.77
N ALA A 50 -9.19 -13.07 -13.58
CA ALA A 50 -8.09 -12.20 -13.13
C ALA A 50 -6.77 -12.96 -12.90
N LEU A 51 -6.82 -14.25 -12.54
CA LEU A 51 -5.63 -15.08 -12.40
C LEU A 51 -4.98 -15.42 -13.74
N ILE A 52 -5.74 -15.51 -14.84
CA ILE A 52 -5.19 -15.83 -16.16
C ILE A 52 -4.03 -14.91 -16.58
N PRO A 53 -4.19 -13.56 -16.62
CA PRO A 53 -3.08 -12.67 -16.98
C PRO A 53 -1.95 -12.70 -15.95
N LEU A 54 -2.26 -12.87 -14.66
CA LEU A 54 -1.23 -12.99 -13.61
C LEU A 54 -0.32 -14.20 -13.86
N PHE A 55 -0.90 -15.38 -14.09
CA PHE A 55 -0.15 -16.59 -14.42
C PHE A 55 0.56 -16.46 -15.78
N SER A 56 -0.08 -15.84 -16.77
CA SER A 56 0.52 -15.62 -18.10
C SER A 56 1.80 -14.78 -18.01
N VAL A 57 1.75 -13.65 -17.29
CA VAL A 57 2.93 -12.78 -17.09
C VAL A 57 3.99 -13.49 -16.27
N LEU A 58 3.61 -14.22 -15.21
CA LEU A 58 4.56 -14.96 -14.37
C LEU A 58 5.30 -16.03 -15.19
N LEU A 59 4.57 -16.88 -15.92
CA LEU A 59 5.15 -17.94 -16.74
C LEU A 59 6.02 -17.37 -17.86
N THR A 60 5.55 -16.34 -18.56
CA THR A 60 6.32 -15.68 -19.62
C THR A 60 7.61 -15.07 -19.07
N THR A 61 7.55 -14.46 -17.89
CA THR A 61 8.72 -13.89 -17.20
C THR A 61 9.72 -14.98 -16.81
N ILE A 62 9.27 -16.13 -16.30
CA ILE A 62 10.16 -17.25 -15.94
C ILE A 62 10.78 -17.88 -17.18
N VAL A 63 9.98 -18.27 -18.17
CA VAL A 63 10.46 -18.98 -19.38
C VAL A 63 11.44 -18.14 -20.19
N ASN A 64 11.20 -16.83 -20.30
CA ASN A 64 12.10 -15.92 -21.00
C ASN A 64 13.26 -15.44 -20.11
N GLY A 65 13.03 -15.30 -18.80
CA GLY A 65 14.03 -14.88 -17.83
C GLY A 65 15.13 -15.92 -17.63
N VAL A 66 14.79 -17.18 -17.40
CA VAL A 66 15.76 -18.27 -17.12
C VAL A 66 16.75 -18.45 -18.27
N LYS A 67 16.33 -18.28 -19.52
CA LYS A 67 17.21 -18.34 -20.70
C LYS A 67 18.32 -17.27 -20.69
N ARG A 68 18.12 -16.18 -19.94
CA ARG A 68 19.03 -15.04 -19.86
C ARG A 68 19.80 -14.96 -18.54
N LEU A 69 19.48 -15.81 -17.55
CA LEU A 69 20.19 -15.85 -16.26
C LEU A 69 21.57 -16.50 -16.41
N ASN A 70 22.55 -15.74 -16.88
CA ASN A 70 23.96 -16.12 -16.88
C ASN A 70 24.79 -15.10 -16.07
N LEU A 71 26.02 -15.47 -15.68
CA LEU A 71 26.90 -14.54 -14.95
C LEU A 71 27.13 -13.23 -15.72
N ASN A 72 27.24 -13.33 -17.06
CA ASN A 72 27.42 -12.18 -17.92
C ASN A 72 26.25 -11.19 -17.85
N PHE A 73 25.01 -11.67 -17.69
CA PHE A 73 23.84 -10.84 -17.52
C PHE A 73 23.87 -10.06 -16.19
N LEU A 74 24.45 -10.63 -15.13
CA LEU A 74 24.58 -9.95 -13.84
C LEU A 74 25.72 -8.91 -13.83
N SER A 75 26.85 -9.22 -14.46
CA SER A 75 28.07 -8.42 -14.34
C SER A 75 28.28 -7.40 -15.46
N TYR A 76 27.62 -7.55 -16.61
CA TYR A 76 27.81 -6.62 -17.73
C TYR A 76 26.83 -5.45 -17.70
N ASN A 77 27.30 -4.37 -18.28
CA ASN A 77 26.57 -3.12 -18.43
C ASN A 77 25.81 -3.11 -19.78
N MET A 78 25.08 -2.04 -20.09
CA MET A 78 24.30 -1.90 -21.34
C MET A 78 24.99 -0.94 -22.32
N THR A 79 26.26 -0.61 -22.10
CA THR A 79 26.99 0.33 -22.95
C THR A 79 27.12 -0.23 -24.37
N GLY A 80 26.62 0.51 -25.36
CA GLY A 80 26.67 0.13 -26.78
C GLY A 80 25.57 -0.83 -27.25
N VAL A 81 24.64 -1.23 -26.37
CA VAL A 81 23.50 -2.09 -26.77
C VAL A 81 22.40 -1.22 -27.39
N VAL A 82 22.24 -1.30 -28.71
CA VAL A 82 21.18 -0.59 -29.45
C VAL A 82 20.24 -1.62 -30.08
N GLY A 83 18.95 -1.51 -29.78
CA GLY A 83 17.92 -2.35 -30.41
C GLY A 83 17.95 -3.84 -30.03
N GLY A 84 18.60 -4.22 -28.93
CA GLY A 84 18.71 -5.62 -28.50
C GLY A 84 19.68 -6.47 -29.32
N ASN A 85 20.47 -5.84 -30.20
CA ASN A 85 21.51 -6.52 -30.97
C ASN A 85 22.76 -6.82 -30.10
N PRO A 86 23.49 -7.91 -30.39
CA PRO A 86 24.75 -8.22 -29.73
C PRO A 86 25.75 -7.07 -29.94
N THR A 87 26.38 -6.60 -28.87
CA THR A 87 27.51 -5.66 -28.97
C THR A 87 28.75 -6.33 -29.58
N PRO A 88 29.75 -5.58 -30.06
CA PRO A 88 31.02 -6.14 -30.57
C PRO A 88 31.76 -7.05 -29.56
N SER A 89 31.44 -6.92 -28.27
CA SER A 89 31.92 -7.79 -27.18
C SER A 89 31.06 -9.06 -26.95
N GLY A 90 30.10 -9.36 -27.82
CA GLY A 90 29.38 -10.64 -27.86
C GLY A 90 28.18 -10.80 -26.91
N GLY A 91 27.60 -9.72 -26.35
CA GLY A 91 26.53 -9.82 -25.34
C GLY A 91 25.25 -9.03 -25.64
N TYR A 92 24.13 -9.49 -25.09
CA TYR A 92 22.82 -8.81 -25.07
C TYR A 92 22.74 -7.68 -23.99
N GLY A 93 23.87 -7.22 -23.45
CA GLY A 93 23.91 -6.35 -22.25
C GLY A 93 23.42 -7.04 -20.96
N GLY A 94 23.73 -6.45 -19.81
CA GLY A 94 23.35 -6.96 -18.49
C GLY A 94 22.63 -5.96 -17.59
N ILE A 95 22.28 -6.39 -16.38
CA ILE A 95 21.48 -5.63 -15.39
C ILE A 95 22.32 -4.78 -14.44
N GLN A 96 23.64 -4.71 -14.62
CA GLN A 96 24.53 -4.00 -13.72
C GLN A 96 24.11 -2.52 -13.52
N HIS A 97 23.77 -1.81 -14.61
CA HIS A 97 23.29 -0.42 -14.51
C HIS A 97 21.97 -0.28 -13.75
N ALA A 98 21.05 -1.25 -13.89
CA ALA A 98 19.78 -1.23 -13.17
C ALA A 98 19.99 -1.43 -11.67
N ILE A 99 20.93 -2.31 -11.28
CA ILE A 99 21.29 -2.54 -9.87
C ILE A 99 21.92 -1.26 -9.29
N ILE A 100 22.96 -0.74 -9.94
CA ILE A 100 23.67 0.46 -9.47
C ILE A 100 22.72 1.66 -9.41
N GLY A 101 21.94 1.90 -10.48
CA GLY A 101 20.97 3.00 -10.51
C GLY A 101 19.90 2.88 -9.42
N THR A 102 19.40 1.68 -9.15
CA THR A 102 18.44 1.46 -8.04
C THR A 102 19.07 1.78 -6.69
N LEU A 103 20.31 1.34 -6.46
CA LEU A 103 21.03 1.62 -5.21
C LEU A 103 21.31 3.11 -5.04
N GLU A 104 21.77 3.80 -6.08
CA GLU A 104 22.05 5.24 -6.05
C GLU A 104 20.78 6.07 -5.79
N ILE A 105 19.68 5.77 -6.50
CA ILE A 105 18.39 6.46 -6.35
C ILE A 105 17.84 6.22 -4.94
N THR A 106 17.83 4.96 -4.50
CA THR A 106 17.32 4.60 -3.17
C THR A 106 18.16 5.22 -2.07
N PHE A 107 19.49 5.20 -2.21
CA PHE A 107 20.40 5.82 -1.25
C PHE A 107 20.20 7.34 -1.19
N GLY A 108 20.11 8.02 -2.33
CA GLY A 108 19.82 9.44 -2.39
C GLY A 108 18.48 9.80 -1.73
N ALA A 109 17.43 9.01 -2.00
CA ALA A 109 16.14 9.18 -1.36
C ALA A 109 16.20 8.97 0.16
N MET A 110 16.91 7.94 0.62
CA MET A 110 17.10 7.66 2.05
C MET A 110 17.82 8.80 2.77
N VAL A 111 18.90 9.32 2.20
CA VAL A 111 19.68 10.42 2.77
C VAL A 111 18.83 11.68 2.97
N ILE A 112 17.83 11.91 2.09
CA ILE A 112 16.91 13.05 2.19
C ILE A 112 15.76 12.73 3.16
N SER A 113 15.05 11.63 2.92
CA SER A 113 13.78 11.32 3.61
C SER A 113 13.96 10.87 5.05
N ILE A 114 15.03 10.14 5.38
CA ILE A 114 15.22 9.60 6.74
C ILE A 114 15.45 10.72 7.75
N PRO A 115 16.42 11.64 7.58
CA PRO A 115 16.65 12.70 8.57
C PRO A 115 15.43 13.61 8.72
N ILE A 116 14.83 14.04 7.60
CA ILE A 116 13.66 14.92 7.62
C ILE A 116 12.46 14.22 8.27
N GLY A 117 12.19 12.97 7.87
CA GLY A 117 11.06 12.21 8.37
C GLY A 117 11.19 11.89 9.86
N LEU A 118 12.39 11.54 10.32
CA LEU A 118 12.67 11.28 11.73
C LEU A 118 12.55 12.55 12.57
N MET A 119 13.10 13.69 12.11
CA MET A 119 12.96 14.98 12.81
C MET A 119 11.49 15.39 12.93
N CYS A 120 10.71 15.24 11.86
CA CYS A 120 9.27 15.49 11.89
C CYS A 120 8.55 14.56 12.89
N ALA A 121 8.86 13.26 12.89
CA ALA A 121 8.25 12.31 13.81
C ALA A 121 8.60 12.61 15.28
N VAL A 122 9.87 12.90 15.59
CA VAL A 122 10.29 13.31 16.94
C VAL A 122 9.55 14.57 17.36
N TYR A 123 9.48 15.59 16.50
CA TYR A 123 8.71 16.80 16.78
C TYR A 123 7.22 16.50 17.05
N LEU A 124 6.62 15.63 16.25
CA LEU A 124 5.22 15.23 16.37
C LEU A 124 4.92 14.32 17.56
N VAL A 125 5.90 13.69 18.18
CA VAL A 125 5.67 12.81 19.34
C VAL A 125 6.11 13.44 20.66
N GLU A 126 7.06 14.37 20.63
CA GLU A 126 7.65 14.96 21.84
C GLU A 126 7.20 16.39 22.10
N TYR A 127 7.07 17.18 21.05
CA TYR A 127 6.79 18.61 21.16
C TYR A 127 5.36 18.96 20.71
N SER A 128 4.58 17.97 20.30
CA SER A 128 3.29 18.15 19.65
C SER A 128 2.14 18.52 20.59
N ASN A 129 2.37 19.37 21.58
CA ASN A 129 1.40 19.76 22.62
C ASN A 129 0.22 20.59 22.04
N ARG A 130 -0.47 20.01 21.05
CA ARG A 130 -1.56 20.51 20.19
C ARG A 130 -1.30 21.84 19.50
N GLY A 131 -0.04 22.18 19.27
CA GLY A 131 0.36 23.39 18.54
C GLY A 131 -0.14 23.41 17.09
N LYS A 132 -0.35 24.62 16.55
CA LYS A 132 -0.76 24.83 15.15
C LYS A 132 0.22 24.16 14.16
N LEU A 133 1.52 24.14 14.49
CA LEU A 133 2.56 23.56 13.65
C LEU A 133 2.41 22.04 13.50
N ALA A 134 2.12 21.30 14.57
CA ALA A 134 1.89 19.85 14.50
C ALA A 134 0.70 19.50 13.60
N ARG A 135 -0.38 20.29 13.65
CA ARG A 135 -1.55 20.13 12.77
C ARG A 135 -1.20 20.38 11.30
N VAL A 136 -0.38 21.40 11.03
CA VAL A 136 0.08 21.70 9.66
C VAL A 136 0.96 20.58 9.13
N ILE A 137 1.94 20.10 9.90
CA ILE A 137 2.83 19.01 9.46
C ILE A 137 2.02 17.74 9.18
N THR A 138 1.10 17.37 10.07
CA THR A 138 0.23 16.19 9.87
C THR A 138 -0.61 16.33 8.60
N LEU A 139 -1.21 17.51 8.38
CA LEU A 139 -1.97 17.81 7.17
C LEU A 139 -1.09 17.68 5.90
N LEU A 140 0.13 18.22 5.92
CA LEU A 140 1.06 18.13 4.80
C LEU A 140 1.43 16.67 4.49
N VAL A 141 1.73 15.88 5.52
CA VAL A 141 2.06 14.45 5.37
C VAL A 141 0.86 13.65 4.84
N ASP A 142 -0.36 13.97 5.26
CA ASP A 142 -1.57 13.35 4.75
C ASP A 142 -1.85 13.73 3.30
N VAL A 143 -1.64 15.00 2.93
CA VAL A 143 -1.73 15.46 1.54
C VAL A 143 -0.67 14.77 0.67
N MET A 144 0.57 14.66 1.14
CA MET A 144 1.63 13.93 0.43
C MET A 144 1.28 12.47 0.21
N SER A 145 0.65 11.81 1.19
CA SER A 145 0.18 10.42 1.08
C SER A 145 -0.97 10.26 0.09
N GLY A 146 -1.76 11.32 -0.13
CA GLY A 146 -2.89 11.32 -1.06
C GLY A 146 -2.50 11.54 -2.53
N ILE A 147 -1.29 12.02 -2.80
CA ILE A 147 -0.83 12.30 -4.16
C ILE A 147 -0.52 10.96 -4.88
N PRO A 148 -1.05 10.73 -6.09
CA PRO A 148 -0.68 9.56 -6.87
C PRO A 148 0.81 9.53 -7.19
N SER A 149 1.45 8.36 -7.14
CA SER A 149 2.89 8.22 -7.34
C SER A 149 3.39 8.74 -8.70
N ILE A 150 2.58 8.62 -9.75
CA ILE A 150 2.86 9.13 -11.10
C ILE A 150 3.01 10.65 -11.09
N VAL A 151 2.20 11.36 -10.28
CA VAL A 151 2.22 12.82 -10.20
C VAL A 151 3.52 13.29 -9.55
N ALA A 152 3.99 12.62 -8.49
CA ALA A 152 5.26 12.94 -7.86
C ALA A 152 6.46 12.75 -8.81
N GLY A 153 6.44 11.68 -9.62
CA GLY A 153 7.46 11.41 -10.64
C GLY A 153 7.49 12.47 -11.74
N LEU A 154 6.33 12.80 -12.32
CA LEU A 154 6.22 13.84 -13.34
C LEU A 154 6.54 15.24 -12.80
N PHE A 155 6.23 15.50 -11.53
CA PHE A 155 6.59 16.75 -10.87
C PHE A 155 8.12 16.92 -10.79
N ALA A 156 8.84 15.90 -10.29
CA ALA A 156 10.30 15.96 -10.20
C ALA A 156 10.92 16.16 -11.60
N PHE A 157 10.48 15.37 -12.58
CA PHE A 157 10.92 15.50 -13.98
C PHE A 157 10.71 16.89 -14.56
N SER A 158 9.51 17.43 -14.42
CA SER A 158 9.18 18.75 -14.93
C SER A 158 9.98 19.84 -14.22
N MET A 159 10.14 19.73 -12.89
CA MET A 159 10.90 20.68 -12.08
C MET A 159 12.37 20.73 -12.53
N PHE A 160 13.03 19.58 -12.64
CA PHE A 160 14.44 19.51 -13.03
C PHE A 160 14.66 19.92 -14.49
N THR A 161 13.73 19.60 -15.38
CA THR A 161 13.78 20.05 -16.77
C THR A 161 13.72 21.59 -16.87
N ILE A 162 12.93 22.24 -16.02
CA ILE A 162 12.83 23.72 -16.00
C ILE A 162 14.07 24.35 -15.34
N LEU A 163 14.58 23.77 -14.25
CA LEU A 163 15.69 24.35 -13.48
C LEU A 163 17.05 24.17 -14.17
N ILE A 164 17.31 22.99 -14.74
CA ILE A 164 18.63 22.61 -15.27
C ILE A 164 18.65 22.65 -16.81
N GLY A 165 17.49 22.55 -17.45
CA GLY A 165 17.32 22.59 -18.89
C GLY A 165 16.93 21.23 -19.50
N PRO A 166 16.53 21.22 -20.79
CA PRO A 166 16.14 20.00 -21.49
C PRO A 166 17.34 19.05 -21.63
N GLY A 167 17.21 17.85 -21.06
CA GLY A 167 18.24 16.81 -21.08
C GLY A 167 18.85 16.44 -19.72
N ALA A 168 18.36 17.04 -18.62
CA ALA A 168 18.78 16.70 -17.25
C ALA A 168 18.25 15.33 -16.78
N ILE A 169 18.45 14.26 -17.55
CA ILE A 169 18.08 12.90 -17.17
C ILE A 169 19.21 12.37 -16.28
N ASN A 170 19.09 12.54 -14.97
CA ASN A 170 20.06 12.07 -13.99
C ASN A 170 19.38 11.23 -12.89
N GLY A 171 20.15 10.36 -12.24
CA GLY A 171 19.64 9.55 -11.13
C GLY A 171 19.18 10.40 -9.93
N PHE A 172 19.70 11.63 -9.81
CA PHE A 172 19.36 12.54 -8.72
C PHE A 172 17.90 13.01 -8.76
N GLU A 173 17.35 13.29 -9.94
CA GLU A 173 15.93 13.60 -10.13
C GLU A 173 15.05 12.43 -9.64
N GLY A 174 15.44 11.20 -9.98
CA GLY A 174 14.80 9.98 -9.48
C GLY A 174 14.84 9.87 -7.95
N SER A 175 15.97 10.22 -7.32
CA SER A 175 16.11 10.27 -5.86
C SER A 175 15.15 11.28 -5.24
N VAL A 176 14.98 12.46 -5.86
CA VAL A 176 14.07 13.50 -5.37
C VAL A 176 12.61 13.03 -5.50
N ALA A 177 12.21 12.49 -6.65
CA ALA A 177 10.88 11.89 -6.84
C ALA A 177 10.59 10.80 -5.80
N LEU A 178 11.53 9.88 -5.61
CA LEU A 178 11.40 8.80 -4.65
C LEU A 178 11.34 9.32 -3.21
N SER A 179 12.10 10.37 -2.88
CA SER A 179 12.08 10.99 -1.55
C SER A 179 10.70 11.54 -1.18
N LEU A 180 9.97 12.13 -2.14
CA LEU A 180 8.62 12.66 -1.94
C LEU A 180 7.62 11.56 -1.58
N LEU A 181 7.77 10.38 -2.18
CA LEU A 181 6.93 9.21 -1.89
C LEU A 181 7.33 8.52 -0.59
N MET A 182 8.62 8.55 -0.24
CA MET A 182 9.15 7.88 0.94
C MET A 182 8.88 8.68 2.23
N LEU A 183 8.88 10.02 2.17
CA LEU A 183 8.67 10.92 3.32
C LEU A 183 7.43 10.57 4.17
N PRO A 184 6.20 10.47 3.63
CA PRO A 184 5.02 10.20 4.46
C PRO A 184 5.09 8.84 5.17
N THR A 185 5.64 7.83 4.49
CA THR A 185 5.82 6.49 5.06
C THR A 185 6.82 6.51 6.21
N VAL A 186 7.94 7.21 6.06
CA VAL A 186 8.97 7.33 7.11
C VAL A 186 8.44 8.11 8.31
N VAL A 187 7.74 9.22 8.09
CA VAL A 187 7.15 10.02 9.19
C VAL A 187 6.16 9.19 9.98
N LYS A 188 5.16 8.58 9.33
CA LYS A 188 4.11 7.82 10.02
C LYS A 188 4.67 6.61 10.76
N SER A 189 5.55 5.85 10.11
CA SER A 189 6.21 4.70 10.73
C SER A 189 7.03 5.12 11.96
N SER A 190 7.81 6.20 11.86
CA SER A 190 8.61 6.70 12.98
C SER A 190 7.74 7.27 14.10
N GLU A 191 6.66 7.97 13.77
CA GLU A 191 5.71 8.53 14.75
C GLU A 191 5.01 7.41 15.53
N GLU A 192 4.53 6.38 14.85
CA GLU A 192 3.92 5.20 15.47
C GLU A 192 4.92 4.46 16.36
N MET A 193 6.16 4.26 15.91
CA MET A 193 7.21 3.62 16.71
C MET A 193 7.55 4.43 17.97
N LEU A 194 7.71 5.75 17.86
CA LEU A 194 8.04 6.62 19.00
C LEU A 194 6.90 6.70 20.03
N LYS A 195 5.63 6.58 19.60
CA LYS A 195 4.46 6.56 20.49
C LYS A 195 4.34 5.29 21.33
N ILE A 196 4.94 4.18 20.89
CA ILE A 196 4.89 2.90 21.61
C ILE A 196 5.80 2.93 22.86
N VAL A 197 6.77 3.85 22.92
CA VAL A 197 7.70 3.97 24.05
C VAL A 197 6.96 4.54 25.28
N PRO A 198 6.87 3.81 26.41
CA PRO A 198 6.21 4.27 27.63
C PRO A 198 6.83 5.57 28.18
N HIS A 199 5.99 6.47 28.67
CA HIS A 199 6.43 7.75 29.26
C HIS A 199 7.41 7.56 30.44
N ASP A 200 7.31 6.46 31.18
CA ASP A 200 8.19 6.15 32.33
C ASP A 200 9.67 5.96 31.93
N LEU A 201 9.96 5.50 30.71
CA LEU A 201 11.34 5.40 30.17
C LEU A 201 11.81 6.71 29.53
N ARG A 202 10.91 7.66 29.35
CA ARG A 202 11.10 8.89 28.58
C ARG A 202 11.45 10.08 29.46
N GLU A 203 10.95 10.07 30.70
CA GLU A 203 11.30 11.08 31.71
C GLU A 203 12.58 10.72 32.46
N GLY A 204 12.99 9.45 32.50
CA GLY A 204 14.14 8.98 33.28
C GLY A 204 13.97 9.22 34.79
N PRO A 205 14.61 8.44 35.67
CA PRO A 205 14.63 8.77 37.10
C PRO A 205 15.34 10.10 37.38
#